data_AF-A0A6A4HUG9-F1
#
_entry.id   AF-A0A6A4HUG9-F1
#
_cell.length_a   1.000
_cell.length_b   1.000
_cell.length_c   1.000
_cell.angle_alpha   90.00
_cell.angle_beta   90.00
_cell.angle_gamma   90.00
#
_symmetry.space_group_name_H-M   'P 1'
#
loop_
_entity.id
_entity.type
_entity.pdbx_description
1 polymer ?
#
loop_
_entity_poly.entity_id
_entity_poly.type
_entity_poly.pdbx_seq_one_letter_code
_entity_poly.pdbx_strand_id
1 'polypeptide(L)'
;MQQADLFSPSYHLDEYYTPNFEQPAFINPPEPAASPHVDEEPLYVNAKQYFRILKRRVARARLEEVHRLSRQRKPYLHESRHKHAMRRPRGPGGRFLTAEEIAAQKAGQEGEA
;
A
#
# COMPACT_ATOMS: atom_id res chain seq x y z
N MET A 1 -25.06 33.36 -32.80
CA MET A 1 -25.48 32.01 -32.36
C MET A 1 -24.59 31.02 -33.09
N GLN A 2 -23.65 30.40 -32.36
CA GLN A 2 -23.71 28.99 -31.91
C GLN A 2 -23.51 28.04 -33.11
N GLN A 3 -22.31 27.47 -33.30
CA GLN A 3 -21.68 26.33 -32.62
C GLN A 3 -22.16 24.96 -33.11
N ALA A 4 -21.25 24.00 -32.93
CA ALA A 4 -21.38 22.54 -32.97
C ALA A 4 -21.06 21.94 -34.34
N ASP A 5 -19.80 21.61 -34.63
CA ASP A 5 -19.03 20.48 -34.08
C ASP A 5 -19.78 19.14 -34.15
N LEU A 6 -19.36 18.35 -35.14
CA LEU A 6 -19.64 16.94 -35.30
C LEU A 6 -18.87 16.17 -34.22
N PHE A 7 -19.56 15.77 -33.16
CA PHE A 7 -19.16 14.62 -32.36
C PHE A 7 -20.43 13.89 -31.98
N SER A 8 -20.55 12.64 -32.41
CA SER A 8 -21.75 11.82 -32.24
C SER A 8 -21.62 10.96 -30.98
N PRO A 9 -22.50 11.12 -29.98
CA PRO A 9 -22.70 10.11 -28.95
C PRO A 9 -24.15 9.65 -28.99
N SER A 10 -24.44 8.52 -29.63
CA SER A 10 -25.76 7.89 -29.53
C SER A 10 -25.84 7.08 -28.23
N TYR A 11 -26.28 7.74 -27.17
CA TYR A 11 -26.80 7.07 -26.00
C TYR A 11 -28.31 6.86 -26.14
N HIS A 12 -28.73 5.67 -25.69
CA HIS A 12 -29.98 5.38 -24.98
C HIS A 12 -31.22 5.04 -25.80
N LEU A 13 -31.74 3.84 -25.59
CA LEU A 13 -33.17 3.55 -25.65
C LEU A 13 -33.47 2.35 -24.72
N ASP A 14 -34.06 2.73 -23.59
CA ASP A 14 -35.14 2.11 -22.84
C ASP A 14 -34.94 0.84 -21.99
N GLU A 15 -35.47 1.01 -20.79
CA GLU A 15 -35.74 0.06 -19.73
C GLU A 15 -36.58 -1.15 -20.19
N TYR A 16 -36.50 -2.18 -19.34
CA TYR A 16 -37.38 -3.35 -19.18
C TYR A 16 -36.96 -4.66 -19.86
N TYR A 17 -36.76 -5.64 -18.96
CA TYR A 17 -36.53 -7.07 -19.17
C TYR A 17 -35.07 -7.53 -19.29
N THR A 18 -34.28 -7.33 -18.22
CA THR A 18 -33.30 -8.35 -17.86
C THR A 18 -34.08 -9.60 -17.42
N PRO A 19 -34.01 -10.73 -18.13
CA PRO A 19 -34.62 -11.95 -17.66
C PRO A 19 -34.02 -12.27 -16.28
N ASN A 20 -34.92 -12.40 -15.29
CA ASN A 20 -34.59 -12.81 -13.94
C ASN A 20 -34.03 -14.24 -14.01
N PHE A 21 -32.73 -14.37 -14.26
CA PHE A 21 -32.04 -15.63 -14.10
C PHE A 21 -31.99 -15.84 -12.60
N GLU A 22 -32.99 -16.53 -12.06
CA GLU A 22 -32.96 -17.08 -10.70
C GLU A 22 -31.69 -17.91 -10.61
N GLN A 23 -30.62 -17.26 -10.16
CA GLN A 23 -29.44 -17.98 -9.75
C GLN A 23 -29.94 -18.89 -8.63
N PRO A 24 -29.81 -20.22 -8.77
CA PRO A 24 -30.08 -21.08 -7.63
C PRO A 24 -29.25 -20.52 -6.50
N ALA A 25 -29.87 -20.29 -5.35
CA ALA A 25 -29.15 -19.87 -4.16
C ALA A 25 -28.06 -20.93 -3.92
N PHE A 26 -26.86 -20.65 -4.44
CA PHE A 26 -25.66 -21.28 -3.95
C PHE A 26 -25.64 -20.83 -2.51
N ILE A 27 -26.16 -21.70 -1.64
CA ILE A 27 -25.92 -21.67 -0.22
C ILE A 27 -24.41 -21.50 -0.15
N ASN A 28 -23.95 -20.28 0.11
CA ASN A 28 -22.57 -20.06 0.47
C ASN A 28 -22.38 -21.01 1.65
N PRO A 29 -21.56 -22.07 1.51
CA PRO A 29 -21.31 -22.95 2.63
C PRO A 29 -20.89 -22.04 3.79
N PRO A 30 -21.41 -22.27 5.01
CA PRO A 30 -21.04 -21.43 6.15
C PRO A 30 -19.52 -21.33 6.16
N GLU A 31 -19.04 -20.08 6.03
CA GLU A 31 -17.63 -19.73 6.10
C GLU A 31 -17.05 -20.51 7.27
N PRO A 32 -16.12 -21.46 7.06
CA PRO A 32 -15.64 -22.28 8.16
C PRO A 32 -15.00 -21.34 9.16
N ALA A 33 -15.70 -21.15 10.28
CA ALA A 33 -15.23 -20.44 11.43
C ALA A 33 -13.77 -20.85 11.66
N ALA A 34 -12.87 -19.88 11.62
CA ALA A 34 -11.44 -20.08 11.75
C ALA A 34 -11.16 -21.08 12.87
N SER A 35 -10.91 -22.33 12.52
CA SER A 35 -10.59 -23.36 13.49
C SER A 35 -9.12 -23.14 13.85
N PRO A 36 -8.78 -22.89 15.13
CA PRO A 36 -7.39 -22.69 15.54
C PRO A 36 -6.65 -24.02 15.70
N HIS A 37 -7.00 -25.02 14.89
CA HIS A 37 -6.34 -26.32 14.85
C HIS A 37 -6.18 -26.75 13.39
N VAL A 38 -5.22 -26.09 12.74
CA VAL A 38 -4.64 -26.50 11.47
C VAL A 38 -3.83 -27.79 11.67
N ASP A 39 -4.54 -28.92 11.70
CA ASP A 39 -4.05 -30.12 11.04
C ASP A 39 -4.19 -29.92 9.52
N GLU A 40 -3.51 -28.89 9.00
CA GLU A 40 -3.39 -28.64 7.57
C GLU A 40 -2.69 -29.86 6.97
N GLU A 41 -3.35 -30.56 6.04
CA GLU A 41 -2.72 -31.64 5.27
C GLU A 41 -1.33 -31.19 4.80
N PRO A 42 -0.27 -32.02 4.92
CA PRO A 42 1.07 -31.62 4.53
C PRO A 42 1.10 -31.28 3.05
N LEU A 43 1.04 -29.98 2.73
CA LEU A 43 1.36 -29.50 1.39
C LEU A 43 2.72 -30.08 1.02
N TYR A 44 2.81 -30.77 -0.12
CA TYR A 44 4.05 -31.40 -0.54
C TYR A 44 5.14 -30.33 -0.67
N VAL A 45 6.05 -30.35 0.30
CA VAL A 45 7.22 -29.47 0.36
C VAL A 45 8.47 -30.33 0.33
N ASN A 46 9.63 -29.68 0.22
CA ASN A 46 10.90 -30.38 0.30
C ASN A 46 11.00 -31.16 1.62
N ALA A 47 11.25 -32.47 1.53
CA ALA A 47 11.34 -33.38 2.67
C ALA A 47 12.32 -32.89 3.75
N LYS A 48 13.44 -32.26 3.36
CA LYS A 48 14.43 -31.73 4.32
C LYS A 48 13.94 -30.51 5.11
N GLN A 49 12.91 -29.82 4.61
CA GLN A 49 12.46 -28.55 5.16
C GLN A 49 11.17 -28.68 5.99
N TYR A 50 10.37 -29.72 5.79
CA TYR A 50 9.06 -29.91 6.39
C TYR A 50 8.99 -29.55 7.89
N PHE A 51 9.78 -30.23 8.73
CA PHE A 51 9.78 -29.98 10.18
C PHE A 51 10.27 -28.57 10.57
N ARG A 52 11.18 -27.97 9.79
CA ARG A 52 11.66 -26.61 10.05
C ARG A 52 10.60 -25.57 9.64
N ILE A 53 9.85 -25.82 8.57
CA ILE A 53 8.73 -24.97 8.14
C ILE A 53 7.69 -24.92 9.26
N LEU A 54 7.26 -26.07 9.79
CA LEU A 54 6.32 -26.15 10.91
C LEU A 54 6.80 -25.35 12.12
N LYS A 55 8.05 -25.57 12.56
CA LYS A 55 8.64 -24.83 13.69
C LYS A 55 8.67 -23.31 13.46
N ARG A 56 9.00 -22.86 12.24
CA ARG A 56 9.02 -21.43 11.88
C ARG A 56 7.62 -20.83 11.79
N ARG A 57 6.60 -21.58 11.35
CA ARG A 57 5.20 -21.13 11.35
C ARG A 57 4.73 -20.84 12.77
N VAL A 58 4.94 -21.77 13.70
CA VAL A 58 4.61 -21.58 15.12
C VAL A 58 5.36 -20.36 15.70
N ALA A 59 6.65 -20.22 15.40
CA ALA A 59 7.43 -19.06 15.85
C ALA A 59 6.92 -17.73 15.28
N ARG A 60 6.57 -17.68 13.99
CA ARG A 60 5.99 -16.48 13.36
C ARG A 60 4.62 -16.15 13.92
N ALA A 61 3.73 -17.12 14.09
CA ALA A 61 2.40 -16.90 14.67
C ALA A 61 2.50 -16.25 16.06
N ARG A 62 3.36 -16.79 16.93
CA ARG A 62 3.65 -16.19 18.25
C ARG A 62 4.20 -14.76 18.14
N LEU A 63 5.14 -14.52 17.22
CA LEU A 63 5.69 -13.18 17.00
C LEU A 63 4.64 -12.22 16.46
N GLU A 64 3.76 -12.62 15.55
CA GLU A 64 2.70 -11.79 14.97
C GLU A 64 1.60 -11.45 15.99
N GLU A 65 1.30 -12.36 16.92
CA GLU A 65 0.39 -12.11 18.05
C GLU A 65 0.92 -11.05 19.00
N VAL A 66 2.20 -11.15 19.39
CA VAL A 66 2.85 -10.20 20.32
C VAL A 66 3.17 -8.88 19.60
N HIS A 67 3.71 -8.98 18.40
CA HIS A 67 4.08 -7.86 17.55
C HIS A 67 3.02 -7.71 16.45
N ARG A 68 1.82 -7.27 16.84
CA ARG A 68 0.80 -6.72 15.92
C ARG A 68 1.30 -5.42 15.26
N LEU A 69 2.53 -5.43 14.74
CA LEU A 69 3.12 -4.37 13.95
C LEU A 69 2.13 -4.09 12.82
N SER A 70 1.70 -2.83 12.74
CA SER A 70 0.84 -2.32 11.67
C SER A 70 1.33 -2.87 10.34
N ARG A 71 0.50 -3.67 9.65
CA ARG A 71 0.84 -4.26 8.34
C ARG A 71 1.23 -3.18 7.31
N GLN A 72 0.75 -1.96 7.51
CA GLN A 72 1.08 -0.80 6.68
C GLN A 72 2.39 -0.14 7.13
N ARG A 73 3.26 0.15 6.16
CA ARG A 73 4.52 0.87 6.38
C ARG A 73 4.21 2.35 6.64
N LYS A 74 4.91 2.95 7.60
CA LYS A 74 4.83 4.39 7.85
C LYS A 74 5.51 5.17 6.70
N PRO A 75 5.01 6.37 6.33
CA PRO A 75 5.62 7.21 5.29
C PRO A 75 7.06 7.62 5.63
N TYR A 76 7.36 7.76 6.92
CA TYR A 76 8.70 7.93 7.46
C TYR A 76 8.80 7.20 8.81
N LEU A 77 10.03 6.82 9.18
CA LEU A 77 10.25 6.04 10.41
C LEU A 77 10.28 6.91 11.68
N HIS A 78 10.86 8.11 11.58
CA HIS A 78 11.11 8.97 12.73
C HIS A 78 10.73 10.41 12.45
N GLU A 79 9.97 11.00 13.38
CA GLU A 79 9.47 12.37 13.27
C GLU A 79 10.61 13.40 13.21
N SER A 80 11.62 13.25 14.05
CA SER A 80 12.78 14.16 14.07
C SER A 80 13.55 14.18 12.76
N ARG A 81 13.71 13.02 12.11
CA ARG A 81 14.38 12.90 10.81
C ARG A 81 13.56 13.55 9.70
N HIS A 82 12.24 13.36 9.72
CA HIS A 82 11.35 14.02 8.77
C HIS A 82 11.44 15.55 8.90
N LYS A 83 11.32 16.07 10.14
CA LYS A 83 11.51 17.51 10.43
C LYS A 83 12.88 18.03 9.99
N HIS A 84 13.95 17.25 10.21
CA HIS A 84 15.29 17.62 9.74
C HIS A 84 15.36 17.72 8.22
N ALA A 85 14.84 16.73 7.49
CA ALA A 85 14.80 16.74 6.04
C ALA A 85 13.97 17.89 5.46
N MET A 86 12.91 18.32 6.14
CA MET A 86 12.10 19.48 5.73
C MET A 86 12.79 20.82 5.96
N ARG A 87 13.57 20.96 7.03
CA ARG A 87 14.29 22.21 7.37
C ARG A 87 15.58 22.45 6.56
N ARG A 88 16.10 21.44 5.86
CA ARG A 88 17.35 21.58 5.10
C ARG A 88 17.14 22.50 3.88
N PRO A 89 18.07 23.43 3.61
CA PRO A 89 18.00 24.28 2.43
C PRO A 89 18.11 23.42 1.16
N ARG A 90 17.35 23.80 0.14
CA ARG A 90 17.25 23.08 -1.13
C ARG A 90 17.65 23.99 -2.28
N GLY A 91 18.35 23.42 -3.25
CA GLY A 91 18.65 24.07 -4.51
C GLY A 91 17.50 23.96 -5.51
N PRO A 92 17.62 24.60 -6.68
CA PRO A 92 16.70 24.39 -7.78
C PRO A 92 16.68 22.89 -8.16
N GLY A 93 15.49 22.29 -8.24
CA GLY A 93 15.33 20.84 -8.48
C GLY A 93 15.19 19.97 -7.22
N GLY A 94 15.08 20.57 -6.03
CA GLY A 94 14.66 19.87 -4.81
C GLY A 94 15.75 19.04 -4.13
N ARG A 95 16.98 19.01 -4.69
CA ARG A 95 18.16 18.44 -4.03
C ARG A 95 18.56 19.31 -2.84
N PHE A 96 19.16 18.68 -1.83
CA PHE A 96 19.81 19.45 -0.77
C PHE A 96 21.05 20.13 -1.32
N LEU A 97 21.29 21.36 -0.88
CA LEU A 97 22.51 22.08 -1.22
C LEU A 97 23.73 21.36 -0.65
N THR A 98 24.83 21.43 -1.39
CA THR A 98 26.15 21.00 -0.90
C THR A 98 26.66 22.01 0.13
N ALA A 99 27.64 21.62 0.95
CA ALA A 99 28.19 22.51 1.97
C ALA A 99 28.79 23.80 1.37
N GLU A 100 29.40 23.68 0.19
CA GLU A 100 29.98 24.80 -0.57
C GLU A 100 28.89 25.76 -1.06
N GLU A 101 27.78 25.23 -1.61
CA GLU A 101 26.63 26.02 -2.05
C GLU A 101 25.91 26.71 -0.88
N ILE A 102 25.81 26.06 0.28
CA ILE A 102 25.24 26.66 1.50
C ILE A 102 26.09 27.84 1.95
N ALA A 103 27.42 27.70 1.95
CA ALA A 103 28.33 28.79 2.31
C ALA A 103 28.19 29.98 1.34
N ALA A 104 28.09 29.71 0.04
CA ALA A 104 27.88 30.73 -0.98
C ALA A 104 26.52 31.46 -0.81
N GLN A 105 25.43 30.74 -0.51
CA GLN A 105 24.12 31.37 -0.25
C GLN A 105 24.12 32.21 1.03
N LYS A 106 24.78 31.74 2.10
CA LYS A 106 24.86 32.48 3.36
C LYS A 106 25.66 33.77 3.20
N ALA A 107 26.78 33.73 2.46
CA ALA A 107 27.58 34.91 2.15
C ALA A 107 26.83 35.92 1.26
N GLY A 108 25.98 35.45 0.34
CA GLY A 108 25.14 36.32 -0.49
C GLY A 108 24.01 37.00 0.29
N GLN A 109 23.40 36.34 1.27
CA GLN A 109 22.32 36.90 2.09
C GLN A 109 22.80 37.91 3.13
N GLU A 110 24.05 37.83 3.59
CA GLU A 110 24.64 38.76 4.57
C GLU A 110 25.08 40.11 3.92
N GLY A 111 25.18 40.18 2.58
CA GLY A 111 25.60 41.39 1.85
C GLY A 111 24.47 42.29 1.35
N GLU A 112 23.20 41.90 1.54
CA GLU A 112 22.01 42.63 1.07
C GLU A 112 21.15 43.18 2.24
N ALA A 113 21.65 43.08 3.48
CA ALA A 113 21.01 43.57 4.70
C ALA A 113 21.69 44.85 5.24
#